data_AF-H0H0I5-F1
#
_entry.id   AF-H0H0I5-F1
#
_cell.length_a   1.000
_cell.length_b   1.000
_cell.length_c   1.000
_cell.angle_alpha   90.00
_cell.angle_beta   90.00
_cell.angle_gamma   90.00
#
_symmetry.space_group_name_H-M   'P 1'
#
loop_
_entity.id
_entity.type
_entity.pdbx_description
1 polymer ?
#
loop_
_entity_poly.entity_id
_entity_poly.type
_entity_poly.pdbx_seq_one_letter_code
_entity_poly.pdbx_strand_id
1 'polypeptide(L)'
;MFACTLALPVDNRRVSSDSLDLEKKYAPNPPATHSVILEVMFTDPENSEVTAHQMTIDLYGTMVPRTVMDFSQYAGSMEGRIRSHQRGSQERDFDKILPNGAIRGGPISPTSAEEAGNLASLFEENHSLTHDRPGRVSMIKGDAGSKFIIGTSDTSYEGDSVVFGQVISGLKGLMDRLANVETDEDGRPDHPITIGYISSNKNNDMDPKKAHEQYLQRLSDYRNGDLEKGVTLKNCLYRSNERKLEDIRYNQLHHPLPRIVLGISILMVLYVLAKYRKKIFSKSSSKIISIRED
;
A
#
# COMPACT_ATOMS: atom_id res chain seq x y z
N MET A 1 -4.23 -4.14 54.62
CA MET A 1 -4.48 -5.34 53.79
C MET A 1 -4.58 -4.83 52.36
N PHE A 2 -3.45 -4.77 51.65
CA PHE A 2 -3.37 -4.19 50.31
C PHE A 2 -4.11 -5.12 49.34
N ALA A 3 -5.16 -4.59 48.71
CA ALA A 3 -5.84 -5.26 47.61
C ALA A 3 -4.87 -5.29 46.43
N CYS A 4 -4.26 -6.45 46.20
CA CYS A 4 -3.48 -6.75 45.01
C CYS A 4 -4.49 -6.93 43.88
N THR A 5 -4.79 -5.85 43.16
CA THR A 5 -5.43 -5.91 41.85
C THR A 5 -4.45 -6.59 40.91
N LEU A 6 -4.63 -7.91 40.74
CA LEU A 6 -4.02 -8.66 39.65
C LEU A 6 -4.51 -8.04 38.34
N ALA A 7 -3.66 -7.25 37.69
CA ALA A 7 -3.83 -6.94 36.29
C ALA A 7 -3.78 -8.27 35.54
N LEU A 8 -4.87 -8.59 34.84
CA LEU A 8 -4.88 -9.73 33.94
C LEU A 8 -3.79 -9.52 32.88
N PRO A 9 -3.02 -10.54 32.51
CA PRO A 9 -2.05 -10.41 31.42
C PRO A 9 -2.77 -9.92 30.17
N VAL A 10 -2.17 -8.97 29.44
CA VAL A 10 -2.60 -8.47 28.12
C VAL A 10 -2.33 -9.56 27.06
N ASP A 11 -2.76 -10.79 27.35
CA ASP A 11 -2.69 -11.92 26.45
C ASP A 11 -4.03 -12.62 26.53
N ASN A 12 -5.01 -12.12 25.77
CA ASN A 12 -6.14 -12.93 25.28
C ASN A 12 -7.06 -12.14 24.33
N ARG A 13 -6.53 -11.84 23.15
CA ARG A 13 -7.10 -12.20 21.84
C ARG A 13 -6.19 -11.61 20.77
N ARG A 14 -5.29 -12.46 20.25
CA ARG A 14 -4.57 -12.15 19.01
C ARG A 14 -5.59 -11.75 17.95
N VAL A 15 -5.39 -10.60 17.32
CA VAL A 15 -6.27 -10.18 16.24
C VAL A 15 -5.98 -11.09 15.05
N SER A 16 -7.02 -11.65 14.46
CA SER A 16 -6.89 -12.53 13.31
C SER A 16 -7.87 -12.11 12.22
N SER A 17 -7.37 -12.03 11.00
CA SER A 17 -8.16 -11.79 9.81
C SER A 17 -9.22 -12.87 9.56
N ASP A 18 -9.04 -14.08 10.11
CA ASP A 18 -10.01 -15.18 10.00
C ASP A 18 -11.31 -14.91 10.76
N SER A 19 -11.30 -13.97 11.69
CA SER A 19 -12.50 -13.53 12.41
C SER A 19 -13.41 -12.60 11.59
N LEU A 20 -12.95 -12.14 10.42
CA LEU A 20 -13.67 -11.17 9.60
C LEU A 20 -14.72 -11.84 8.71
N ASP A 21 -15.93 -11.28 8.71
CA ASP A 21 -16.94 -11.58 7.71
C ASP A 21 -16.57 -10.91 6.37
N LEU A 22 -16.09 -11.72 5.42
CA LEU A 22 -15.63 -11.27 4.11
C LEU A 22 -16.76 -10.82 3.18
N GLU A 23 -17.99 -11.26 3.45
CA GLU A 23 -19.17 -10.94 2.64
C GLU A 23 -19.92 -9.72 3.20
N LYS A 24 -19.60 -9.30 4.44
CA LYS A 24 -20.13 -8.06 5.04
C LYS A 24 -19.87 -6.87 4.12
N LYS A 25 -20.96 -6.24 3.69
CA LYS A 25 -20.96 -4.99 2.93
C LYS A 25 -20.89 -3.84 3.91
N TYR A 26 -19.84 -3.04 3.81
CA TYR A 26 -19.69 -1.82 4.58
C TYR A 26 -19.99 -0.60 3.69
N ALA A 27 -20.23 0.57 4.31
CA ALA A 27 -20.46 1.82 3.57
C ALA A 27 -19.34 2.08 2.53
N PRO A 28 -19.65 2.68 1.37
CA PRO A 28 -18.64 3.03 0.38
C PRO A 28 -17.55 3.90 0.97
N ASN A 29 -16.32 3.74 0.48
CA ASN A 29 -15.22 4.62 0.85
C ASN A 29 -15.33 5.96 0.11
N PRO A 30 -14.94 7.08 0.73
CA PRO A 30 -14.76 8.35 0.03
C PRO A 30 -13.70 8.23 -1.09
N PRO A 31 -13.67 9.19 -2.03
CA PRO A 31 -12.67 9.22 -3.08
C PRO A 31 -11.24 9.28 -2.53
N ALA A 32 -10.38 8.38 -3.01
CA ALA A 32 -8.96 8.37 -2.71
C ALA A 32 -8.25 9.49 -3.47
N THR A 33 -7.94 10.58 -2.78
CA THR A 33 -7.20 11.72 -3.38
C THR A 33 -5.69 11.48 -3.38
N HIS A 34 -5.21 10.70 -2.42
CA HIS A 34 -3.83 10.25 -2.32
C HIS A 34 -3.80 8.77 -1.96
N SER A 35 -2.70 8.11 -2.28
CA SER A 35 -2.40 6.74 -1.90
C SER A 35 -0.98 6.67 -1.35
N VAL A 36 -0.83 6.07 -0.17
CA VAL A 36 0.47 5.86 0.47
C VAL A 36 0.82 4.38 0.44
N ILE A 37 2.02 4.06 -0.05
CA ILE A 37 2.63 2.75 0.11
C ILE A 37 3.52 2.80 1.33
N LEU A 38 3.33 1.86 2.25
CA LEU A 38 4.03 1.81 3.52
C LEU A 38 4.57 0.40 3.74
N GLU A 39 5.89 0.27 3.78
CA GLU A 39 6.59 -0.95 4.16
C GLU A 39 7.09 -0.84 5.59
N VAL A 40 6.62 -1.76 6.43
CA VAL A 40 6.96 -1.81 7.85
C VAL A 40 7.89 -2.99 8.08
N MET A 41 9.01 -2.74 8.75
CA MET A 41 9.95 -3.75 9.20
C MET A 41 9.72 -4.05 10.68
N PHE A 42 9.62 -5.33 11.01
CA PHE A 42 9.36 -5.82 12.36
C PHE A 42 9.92 -7.23 12.54
N THR A 43 10.01 -7.70 13.78
CA THR A 43 10.35 -9.09 14.08
C THR A 43 9.08 -9.93 14.05
N ASP A 44 9.03 -10.95 13.19
CA ASP A 44 7.86 -11.80 13.01
C ASP A 44 7.59 -12.63 14.29
N PRO A 45 6.34 -12.66 14.80
CA PRO A 45 6.02 -13.41 16.01
C PRO A 45 6.09 -14.95 15.82
N GLU A 46 6.03 -15.48 14.61
CA GLU A 46 6.03 -16.92 14.34
C GLU A 46 7.44 -17.53 14.26
N ASN A 47 8.38 -16.81 13.65
CA ASN A 47 9.74 -17.33 13.40
C ASN A 47 10.85 -16.48 14.04
N SER A 48 10.50 -15.37 14.69
CA SER A 48 11.44 -14.46 15.36
C SER A 48 12.51 -13.86 14.43
N GLU A 49 12.29 -13.85 13.13
CA GLU A 49 13.15 -13.20 12.14
C GLU A 49 12.63 -11.81 11.76
N VAL A 50 13.55 -10.93 11.37
CA VAL A 50 13.20 -9.61 10.85
C VAL A 50 12.58 -9.77 9.46
N THR A 51 11.37 -9.27 9.30
CA THR A 51 10.59 -9.30 8.06
C THR A 51 10.15 -7.90 7.67
N ALA A 52 9.81 -7.73 6.39
CA ALA A 52 9.11 -6.55 5.89
C ALA A 52 7.65 -6.90 5.53
N HIS A 53 6.73 -5.97 5.75
CA HIS A 53 5.34 -6.06 5.32
C HIS A 53 4.91 -4.77 4.64
N GLN A 54 4.51 -4.87 3.37
CA GLN A 54 4.06 -3.73 2.58
C GLN A 54 2.54 -3.66 2.59
N MET A 55 2.01 -2.49 2.90
CA MET A 55 0.59 -2.16 2.81
C MET A 55 0.38 -0.90 1.97
N THR A 56 -0.83 -0.74 1.44
CA THR A 56 -1.23 0.46 0.70
C THR A 56 -2.45 1.07 1.36
N ILE A 57 -2.43 2.38 1.55
CA ILE A 57 -3.44 3.14 2.27
C ILE A 57 -3.99 4.21 1.32
N ASP A 58 -5.30 4.17 1.08
CA ASP A 58 -6.00 5.26 0.39
C ASP A 58 -6.35 6.36 1.40
N LEU A 59 -6.15 7.62 1.01
CA LEU A 59 -6.40 8.80 1.84
C LEU A 59 -7.57 9.65 1.31
N TYR A 60 -8.44 10.10 2.21
CA TYR A 60 -9.73 10.71 1.90
C TYR A 60 -9.70 12.25 1.95
N GLY A 61 -8.92 12.87 1.06
CA GLY A 61 -8.71 14.32 1.11
C GLY A 61 -9.95 15.15 0.76
N THR A 62 -11.02 14.56 0.22
CA THR A 62 -12.31 15.28 0.06
C THR A 62 -13.12 15.34 1.36
N MET A 63 -12.72 14.56 2.38
CA MET A 63 -13.37 14.54 3.70
C MET A 63 -12.57 15.33 4.72
N VAL A 64 -11.26 15.10 4.76
CA VAL A 64 -10.35 15.69 5.76
C VAL A 64 -9.06 16.16 5.07
N PRO A 65 -9.14 17.20 4.22
CA PRO A 65 -8.01 17.61 3.38
C PRO A 65 -6.75 17.96 4.17
N ARG A 66 -6.87 18.64 5.32
CA ARG A 66 -5.69 19.05 6.11
C ARG A 66 -5.02 17.82 6.74
N THR A 67 -5.81 16.96 7.37
CA THR A 67 -5.31 15.70 7.95
C THR A 67 -4.61 14.81 6.90
N VAL A 68 -5.16 14.72 5.69
CA VAL A 68 -4.53 13.98 4.59
C VAL A 68 -3.22 14.61 4.14
N MET A 69 -3.14 15.94 4.10
CA MET A 69 -1.93 16.66 3.74
C MET A 69 -0.82 16.49 4.79
N ASP A 70 -1.15 16.59 6.07
CA ASP A 70 -0.22 16.31 7.18
C ASP A 70 0.42 14.93 7.04
N PHE A 71 -0.41 13.90 6.81
CA PHE A 71 0.07 12.54 6.64
C PHE A 71 0.87 12.35 5.34
N SER A 72 0.44 12.97 4.23
CA SER A 72 1.14 12.91 2.95
C SER A 72 2.50 13.61 2.99
N GLN A 73 2.61 14.74 3.69
CA GLN A 73 3.88 15.46 3.87
C GLN A 73 4.81 14.66 4.78
N TYR A 74 4.29 14.06 5.86
CA TYR A 74 5.04 13.12 6.68
C TYR A 74 5.61 11.98 5.83
N ALA A 75 4.77 11.34 5.00
CA ALA A 75 5.19 10.29 4.09
C ALA A 75 6.30 10.75 3.13
N GLY A 76 6.14 11.93 2.51
CA GLY A 76 7.16 12.51 1.64
C GLY A 76 8.46 12.88 2.36
N SER A 77 8.40 13.31 3.63
CA SER A 77 9.57 13.64 4.44
C SER A 77 10.40 12.41 4.83
N MET A 78 9.77 11.22 4.79
CA MET A 78 10.41 9.95 5.05
C MET A 78 10.85 9.23 3.77
N GLU A 79 10.38 9.67 2.61
CA GLU A 79 10.75 9.10 1.32
C GLU A 79 12.26 9.23 1.09
N GLY A 80 12.92 8.13 0.73
CA GLY A 80 14.37 8.07 0.55
C GLY A 80 15.19 7.88 1.83
N ARG A 81 14.57 7.82 3.02
CA ARG A 81 15.26 7.37 4.24
C ARG A 81 15.42 5.84 4.19
N ILE A 82 16.57 5.36 3.75
CA ILE A 82 16.92 3.94 3.93
C ILE A 82 17.29 3.75 5.41
N ARG A 83 16.35 3.21 6.20
CA ARG A 83 16.61 2.84 7.59
C ARG A 83 16.96 1.37 7.68
N SER A 84 18.08 1.06 8.33
CA SER A 84 18.44 -0.32 8.62
C SER A 84 17.73 -0.77 9.90
N HIS A 85 16.91 -1.81 9.82
CA HIS A 85 16.33 -2.45 10.99
C HIS A 85 17.41 -3.25 11.72
N GLN A 86 18.15 -2.59 12.63
CA GLN A 86 19.12 -3.27 13.48
C GLN A 86 18.57 -3.49 14.88
N ARG A 87 18.82 -4.69 15.42
CA ARG A 87 18.50 -5.07 16.79
C ARG A 87 19.27 -4.14 17.74
N GLY A 88 18.56 -3.27 18.47
CA GLY A 88 19.14 -2.22 19.32
C GLY A 88 19.06 -0.80 18.75
N SER A 89 18.49 -0.59 17.56
CA SER A 89 18.13 0.75 17.07
C SER A 89 17.10 1.38 18.00
N GLN A 90 17.34 2.64 18.39
CA GLN A 90 16.38 3.42 19.19
C GLN A 90 15.25 4.00 18.34
N GLU A 91 15.34 3.90 17.02
CA GLU A 91 14.31 4.40 16.13
C GLU A 91 13.05 3.54 16.22
N ARG A 92 11.94 4.15 16.65
CA ARG A 92 10.62 3.54 16.74
C ARG A 92 9.63 4.44 16.03
N ASP A 93 9.30 4.10 14.79
CA ASP A 93 8.30 4.85 14.03
C ASP A 93 6.87 4.46 14.44
N PHE A 94 6.71 3.25 14.99
CA PHE A 94 5.52 2.82 15.72
C PHE A 94 5.86 2.59 17.19
N ASP A 95 5.13 3.27 18.07
CA ASP A 95 5.46 3.34 19.49
C ASP A 95 4.61 2.42 20.37
N LYS A 96 3.44 1.99 19.88
CA LYS A 96 2.49 1.20 20.66
C LYS A 96 1.58 0.36 19.78
N ILE A 97 1.32 -0.85 20.24
CA ILE A 97 0.19 -1.70 19.83
C ILE A 97 -0.86 -1.58 20.91
N LEU A 98 -2.08 -1.23 20.50
CA LEU A 98 -3.22 -1.08 21.39
C LEU A 98 -3.82 -2.46 21.70
N PRO A 99 -4.55 -2.62 22.83
CA PRO A 99 -5.08 -3.92 23.27
C PRO A 99 -5.97 -4.65 22.24
N ASN A 100 -6.55 -3.92 21.30
CA ASN A 100 -7.38 -4.43 20.21
C ASN A 100 -6.60 -4.62 18.90
N GLY A 101 -5.27 -4.67 18.98
CA GLY A 101 -4.34 -4.91 17.88
C GLY A 101 -4.17 -3.73 16.92
N ALA A 102 -4.67 -2.54 17.23
CA ALA A 102 -4.38 -1.37 16.41
C ALA A 102 -2.98 -0.83 16.67
N ILE A 103 -2.38 -0.22 15.66
CA ILE A 103 -0.95 0.15 15.72
C ILE A 103 -0.81 1.65 15.59
N ARG A 104 -0.07 2.25 16.52
CA ARG A 104 0.11 3.70 16.60
C ARG A 104 1.50 4.11 16.11
N GLY A 105 1.54 5.03 15.16
CA GLY A 105 2.76 5.57 14.56
C GLY A 105 2.85 7.10 14.59
N GLY A 106 4.02 7.60 14.21
CA GLY A 106 4.38 9.03 14.21
C GLY A 106 5.59 9.32 15.10
N PRO A 107 5.86 10.58 15.50
CA PRO A 107 4.99 11.75 15.39
C PRO A 107 4.91 12.32 13.98
N ILE A 108 3.80 12.99 13.71
CA ILE A 108 3.50 13.76 12.51
C ILE A 108 3.46 15.24 12.91
N SER A 109 4.23 16.04 12.18
CA SER A 109 4.18 17.49 12.31
C SER A 109 3.04 18.05 11.47
N PRO A 110 2.29 19.05 11.97
CA PRO A 110 1.24 19.67 11.20
C PRO A 110 1.82 20.43 9.99
N THR A 111 1.15 20.33 8.85
CA THR A 111 1.45 21.08 7.64
C THR A 111 0.89 22.50 7.76
N SER A 112 1.58 23.48 7.18
CA SER A 112 1.04 24.85 7.15
C SER A 112 -0.19 24.95 6.23
N ALA A 113 -1.07 25.92 6.49
CA ALA A 113 -2.28 26.09 5.69
C ALA A 113 -1.99 26.42 4.20
N GLU A 114 -0.86 27.07 3.91
CA GLU A 114 -0.42 27.36 2.54
C GLU A 114 0.03 26.09 1.80
N GLU A 115 0.68 25.18 2.51
CA GLU A 115 1.18 23.91 1.96
C GLU A 115 0.08 22.86 1.76
N ALA A 116 -1.06 22.98 2.46
CA ALA A 116 -2.22 22.09 2.31
C ALA A 116 -2.87 22.14 0.90
N GLY A 117 -2.50 23.14 0.10
CA GLY A 117 -2.82 23.23 -1.33
C GLY A 117 -4.31 23.31 -1.64
N ASN A 118 -4.64 23.07 -2.91
CA ASN A 118 -5.99 23.29 -3.45
C ASN A 118 -7.08 22.40 -2.84
N LEU A 119 -6.76 21.28 -2.19
CA LEU A 119 -7.79 20.41 -1.58
C LEU A 119 -8.42 21.07 -0.36
N ALA A 120 -7.61 21.70 0.50
CA ALA A 120 -8.08 22.39 1.70
C ALA A 120 -8.83 23.70 1.40
N SER A 121 -8.72 24.25 0.18
CA SER A 121 -9.55 25.38 -0.27
C SER A 121 -10.87 24.95 -0.93
N LEU A 122 -10.99 23.67 -1.30
CA LEU A 122 -12.17 23.12 -1.96
C LEU A 122 -13.12 22.38 -1.00
N PHE A 123 -12.59 21.81 0.08
CA PHE A 123 -13.36 21.01 1.05
C PHE A 123 -13.05 21.46 2.48
N GLU A 124 -14.07 21.49 3.33
CA GLU A 124 -13.92 21.67 4.77
C GLU A 124 -13.65 20.31 5.45
N GLU A 125 -12.89 20.30 6.55
CA GLU A 125 -12.71 19.07 7.33
C GLU A 125 -14.01 18.65 8.01
N ASN A 126 -14.42 17.41 7.78
CA ASN A 126 -15.59 16.83 8.42
C ASN A 126 -15.24 15.50 9.08
N HIS A 127 -15.72 15.28 10.30
CA HIS A 127 -15.42 14.09 11.11
C HIS A 127 -16.56 13.06 11.01
N SER A 128 -17.13 12.91 9.82
CA SER A 128 -18.28 12.02 9.60
C SER A 128 -17.91 10.54 9.48
N LEU A 129 -16.63 10.24 9.21
CA LEU A 129 -16.11 8.89 9.14
C LEU A 129 -15.75 8.38 10.53
N THR A 130 -16.09 7.13 10.80
CA THR A 130 -15.83 6.43 12.06
C THR A 130 -15.01 5.17 11.82
N HIS A 131 -14.50 4.55 12.90
CA HIS A 131 -13.78 3.27 12.87
C HIS A 131 -14.73 2.09 12.62
N ASP A 132 -15.49 2.15 11.53
CA ASP A 132 -16.56 1.21 11.22
C ASP A 132 -16.08 -0.17 10.72
N ARG A 133 -14.77 -0.33 10.48
CA ARG A 133 -14.16 -1.55 9.97
C ARG A 133 -12.64 -1.63 10.22
N PRO A 134 -12.05 -2.83 10.20
CA PRO A 134 -10.61 -3.03 10.15
C PRO A 134 -9.93 -2.31 8.97
N GLY A 135 -8.72 -1.84 9.21
CA GLY A 135 -7.88 -1.13 8.26
C GLY A 135 -8.17 0.37 8.17
N ARG A 136 -9.13 0.92 8.96
CA ARG A 136 -9.30 2.37 9.07
C ARG A 136 -8.04 3.02 9.63
N VAL A 137 -7.65 4.15 9.03
CA VAL A 137 -6.52 4.95 9.49
C VAL A 137 -7.04 6.28 10.02
N SER A 138 -6.63 6.64 11.23
CA SER A 138 -7.07 7.86 11.91
C SER A 138 -5.94 8.64 12.53
N MET A 139 -6.10 9.96 12.59
CA MET A 139 -5.18 10.87 13.25
C MET A 139 -5.67 11.14 14.66
N ILE A 140 -4.77 11.16 15.63
CA ILE A 140 -5.01 11.54 17.02
C ILE A 140 -4.03 12.66 17.36
N LYS A 141 -4.53 13.70 18.04
CA LYS A 141 -3.69 14.77 18.55
C LYS A 141 -2.90 14.27 19.77
N GLY A 142 -1.59 14.50 19.76
CA GLY A 142 -0.71 14.16 20.88
C GLY A 142 0.05 15.39 21.40
N ASP A 143 0.51 15.31 22.64
CA ASP A 143 1.23 16.39 23.33
C ASP A 143 2.58 16.72 22.67
N ALA A 144 3.20 15.73 22.01
CA ALA A 144 4.49 15.84 21.31
C ALA A 144 4.35 15.71 19.78
N GLY A 145 3.24 16.21 19.23
CA GLY A 145 2.87 16.08 17.82
C GLY A 145 1.75 15.07 17.60
N SER A 146 1.10 15.15 16.44
CA SER A 146 0.02 14.25 16.08
C SER A 146 0.55 12.82 15.87
N LYS A 147 -0.27 11.83 16.15
CA LYS A 147 0.02 10.40 15.92
C LYS A 147 -1.05 9.84 15.01
N PHE A 148 -0.73 8.80 14.27
CA PHE A 148 -1.73 8.07 13.48
C PHE A 148 -1.93 6.67 14.04
N ILE A 149 -3.13 6.14 13.86
CA ILE A 149 -3.51 4.79 14.28
C ILE A 149 -4.00 4.05 13.04
N ILE A 150 -3.51 2.83 12.85
CA ILE A 150 -4.04 1.89 11.88
C ILE A 150 -4.85 0.85 12.66
N GLY A 151 -6.16 0.91 12.52
CA GLY A 151 -7.10 0.03 13.22
C GLY A 151 -7.14 -1.37 12.62
N THR A 152 -7.32 -2.39 13.46
CA THR A 152 -7.50 -3.80 13.05
C THR A 152 -8.84 -4.38 13.48
N SER A 153 -9.69 -3.57 14.09
CA SER A 153 -11.07 -3.88 14.47
C SER A 153 -12.00 -2.68 14.20
N ASP A 154 -13.31 -2.91 14.36
CA ASP A 154 -14.37 -1.89 14.25
C ASP A 154 -14.64 -1.15 15.58
N THR A 155 -13.75 -1.28 16.55
CA THR A 155 -13.85 -0.54 17.82
C THR A 155 -13.33 0.87 17.66
N SER A 156 -14.05 1.85 18.20
CA SER A 156 -13.54 3.22 18.32
C SER A 156 -12.32 3.24 19.24
N TYR A 157 -11.27 3.94 18.81
CA TYR A 157 -10.03 4.11 19.57
C TYR A 157 -10.05 5.48 20.26
N GLU A 158 -9.48 5.55 21.48
CA GLU A 158 -9.52 6.68 22.42
C GLU A 158 -9.49 8.10 21.78
N GLY A 159 -10.35 8.99 22.28
CA GLY A 159 -10.30 10.45 22.05
C GLY A 159 -10.92 10.97 20.75
N ASP A 160 -10.72 12.27 20.49
CA ASP A 160 -11.10 12.97 19.26
C ASP A 160 -10.21 12.55 18.09
N SER A 161 -10.32 11.30 17.65
CA SER A 161 -9.58 10.78 16.50
C SER A 161 -10.34 11.00 15.19
N VAL A 162 -9.61 11.42 14.16
CA VAL A 162 -10.17 11.78 12.85
C VAL A 162 -9.81 10.70 11.83
N VAL A 163 -10.79 9.95 11.33
CA VAL A 163 -10.57 8.95 10.30
C VAL A 163 -10.29 9.61 8.95
N PHE A 164 -9.14 9.30 8.36
CA PHE A 164 -8.67 9.93 7.11
C PHE A 164 -8.27 8.95 6.01
N GLY A 165 -8.29 7.63 6.26
CA GLY A 165 -7.91 6.65 5.24
C GLY A 165 -8.33 5.22 5.52
N GLN A 166 -7.93 4.33 4.61
CA GLN A 166 -8.18 2.89 4.67
C GLN A 166 -7.04 2.10 4.05
N VAL A 167 -6.60 1.04 4.73
CA VAL A 167 -5.73 0.02 4.16
C VAL A 167 -6.49 -0.74 3.07
N ILE A 168 -6.01 -0.65 1.83
CA ILE A 168 -6.60 -1.28 0.64
C ILE A 168 -5.80 -2.47 0.10
N SER A 169 -4.63 -2.73 0.68
CA SER A 169 -3.74 -3.85 0.39
C SER A 169 -2.89 -4.14 1.61
N GLY A 170 -2.63 -5.42 1.90
CA GLY A 170 -1.80 -5.83 3.03
C GLY A 170 -2.51 -5.89 4.38
N LEU A 171 -3.85 -5.86 4.43
CA LEU A 171 -4.59 -5.92 5.70
C LEU A 171 -4.36 -7.25 6.44
N LYS A 172 -4.20 -8.36 5.71
CA LYS A 172 -3.97 -9.68 6.31
C LYS A 172 -2.69 -9.72 7.14
N GLY A 173 -1.56 -9.33 6.54
CA GLY A 173 -0.27 -9.29 7.25
C GLY A 173 -0.24 -8.27 8.39
N LEU A 174 -1.00 -7.17 8.27
CA LEU A 174 -1.18 -6.22 9.37
C LEU A 174 -1.85 -6.90 10.56
N MET A 175 -2.99 -7.58 10.33
CA MET A 175 -3.78 -8.20 11.40
C MET A 175 -3.10 -9.44 11.98
N ASP A 176 -2.61 -10.34 11.14
CA ASP A 176 -2.16 -11.66 11.59
C ASP A 176 -0.72 -11.63 12.13
N ARG A 177 0.13 -10.72 11.63
CA ARG A 177 1.56 -10.67 11.99
C ARG A 177 1.89 -9.42 12.78
N LEU A 178 1.75 -8.24 12.17
CA LEU A 178 2.25 -7.00 12.74
C LEU A 178 1.53 -6.59 14.04
N ALA A 179 0.20 -6.78 14.10
CA ALA A 179 -0.60 -6.49 15.29
C ALA A 179 -0.39 -7.49 16.45
N ASN A 180 0.28 -8.62 16.19
CA ASN A 180 0.48 -9.71 17.14
C ASN A 180 1.96 -9.88 17.53
N VAL A 181 2.82 -8.89 17.29
CA VAL A 181 4.20 -8.93 17.81
C VAL A 181 4.21 -8.84 19.33
N GLU A 182 5.27 -9.33 19.95
CA GLU A 182 5.45 -9.29 21.39
C GLU A 182 5.58 -7.85 21.91
N THR A 183 4.90 -7.56 23.01
CA THR A 183 4.87 -6.24 23.64
C THR A 183 4.97 -6.32 25.16
N ASP A 184 5.43 -5.22 25.77
CA ASP A 184 5.36 -5.02 27.22
C ASP A 184 3.91 -4.77 27.72
N GLU A 185 3.74 -4.63 29.03
CA GLU A 185 2.45 -4.35 29.68
C GLU A 185 1.80 -3.02 29.20
N ASP A 186 2.61 -2.07 28.72
CA ASP A 186 2.16 -0.79 28.17
C ASP A 186 1.80 -0.89 26.67
N GLY A 187 1.94 -2.07 26.05
CA GLY A 187 1.73 -2.31 24.63
C GLY A 187 2.88 -1.79 23.75
N ARG A 188 4.06 -1.51 24.31
CA ARG A 188 5.24 -1.14 23.51
C ARG A 188 5.86 -2.40 22.92
N PRO A 189 6.18 -2.43 21.62
CA PRO A 189 6.87 -3.55 21.00
C PRO A 189 8.21 -3.88 21.66
N ASP A 190 8.46 -5.16 21.96
CA ASP A 190 9.74 -5.61 22.55
C ASP A 190 10.91 -5.38 21.59
N HIS A 191 10.64 -5.57 20.30
CA HIS A 191 11.53 -5.22 19.22
C HIS A 191 11.00 -4.00 18.47
N PRO A 192 11.87 -3.08 18.01
CA PRO A 192 11.43 -1.90 17.27
C PRO A 192 10.51 -2.27 16.11
N ILE A 193 9.63 -1.35 15.73
CA ILE A 193 8.86 -1.42 14.49
C ILE A 193 9.18 -0.13 13.72
N THR A 194 9.71 -0.27 12.52
CA THR A 194 10.26 0.85 11.75
C THR A 194 9.68 0.89 10.34
N ILE A 195 9.64 2.08 9.76
CA ILE A 195 9.26 2.29 8.36
C ILE A 195 10.51 2.05 7.51
N GLY A 196 10.49 0.97 6.72
CA GLY A 196 11.58 0.62 5.80
C GLY A 196 11.49 1.38 4.48
N TYR A 197 10.27 1.52 3.96
CA TYR A 197 9.97 2.29 2.76
C TYR A 197 8.60 2.96 2.89
N ILE A 198 8.50 4.19 2.40
CA ILE A 198 7.24 4.92 2.32
C ILE A 198 7.25 5.83 1.10
N SER A 199 6.12 5.87 0.39
CA SER A 199 5.91 6.80 -0.71
C SER A 199 4.46 7.26 -0.74
N SER A 200 4.25 8.53 -1.08
CA SER A 200 2.91 9.13 -1.24
C SER A 200 2.70 9.51 -2.70
N ASN A 201 1.55 9.11 -3.25
CA ASN A 201 1.16 9.45 -4.61
C ASN A 201 -0.16 10.21 -4.58
N LYS A 202 -0.18 11.39 -5.20
CA LYS A 202 -1.41 12.16 -5.43
C LYS A 202 -2.11 11.67 -6.69
N ASN A 203 -3.42 11.48 -6.60
CA ASN A 203 -4.24 11.14 -7.74
C ASN A 203 -4.57 12.41 -8.55
N ASN A 204 -3.81 12.64 -9.62
CA ASN A 204 -3.96 13.84 -10.47
C ASN A 204 -5.02 13.68 -11.57
N ASP A 205 -5.42 12.46 -11.90
CA ASP A 205 -6.35 12.18 -13.00
C ASP A 205 -7.83 12.30 -12.58
N MET A 206 -8.09 12.46 -11.28
CA MET A 206 -9.42 12.56 -10.70
C MET A 206 -9.83 14.02 -10.49
N ASP A 207 -11.04 14.40 -10.92
CA ASP A 207 -11.72 15.60 -10.46
C ASP A 207 -12.29 15.35 -9.05
N PRO A 208 -11.76 16.00 -7.99
CA PRO A 208 -12.17 15.72 -6.62
C PRO A 208 -13.63 16.05 -6.34
N LYS A 209 -14.19 17.11 -6.96
CA LYS A 209 -15.59 17.51 -6.72
C LYS A 209 -16.55 16.50 -7.30
N LYS A 210 -16.34 16.16 -8.57
CA LYS A 210 -17.15 15.16 -9.27
C LYS A 210 -17.08 13.79 -8.58
N ALA A 211 -15.88 13.37 -8.16
CA ALA A 211 -15.72 12.10 -7.44
C ALA A 211 -16.43 12.12 -6.08
N HIS A 212 -16.39 13.25 -5.36
CA HIS A 212 -17.08 13.39 -4.08
C HIS A 212 -18.61 13.35 -4.25
N GLU A 213 -19.16 14.02 -5.25
CA GLU A 213 -20.60 13.96 -5.57
C GLU A 213 -21.06 12.52 -5.87
N GLN A 214 -20.28 11.79 -6.68
CA GLN A 214 -20.56 10.37 -6.96
C GLN A 214 -20.50 9.50 -5.70
N TYR A 215 -19.56 9.78 -4.79
CA TYR A 215 -19.49 9.13 -3.50
C TYR A 215 -20.72 9.40 -2.64
N LEU A 216 -21.18 10.66 -2.55
CA LEU A 216 -22.37 11.01 -1.77
C LEU A 216 -23.62 10.32 -2.30
N GLN A 217 -23.78 10.24 -3.63
CA GLN A 217 -24.86 9.47 -4.25
C GLN A 217 -24.79 8.00 -3.87
N ARG A 218 -23.62 7.37 -4.03
CA ARG A 218 -23.39 5.96 -3.68
C ARG A 218 -23.65 5.68 -2.19
N LEU A 219 -23.28 6.62 -1.31
CA LEU A 219 -23.52 6.54 0.13
C LEU A 219 -25.01 6.67 0.46
N SER A 220 -25.73 7.56 -0.23
CA SER A 220 -27.17 7.71 -0.09
C SER A 220 -27.90 6.41 -0.47
N ASP A 221 -27.58 5.85 -1.63
CA ASP A 221 -28.14 4.57 -2.10
C ASP A 221 -27.89 3.44 -1.09
N TYR A 222 -26.65 3.34 -0.56
CA TYR A 222 -26.30 2.37 0.48
C TYR A 222 -27.15 2.54 1.75
N ARG A 223 -27.32 3.78 2.22
CA ARG A 223 -28.13 4.10 3.40
C ARG A 223 -29.62 3.83 3.18
N ASN A 224 -30.08 3.89 1.94
CA ASN A 224 -31.45 3.55 1.54
C ASN A 224 -31.66 2.03 1.36
N GLY A 225 -30.64 1.20 1.63
CA GLY A 225 -30.74 -0.26 1.66
C GLY A 225 -30.06 -0.97 0.49
N ASP A 226 -29.49 -0.26 -0.49
CA ASP A 226 -28.73 -0.88 -1.58
C ASP A 226 -27.30 -1.26 -1.12
N LEU A 227 -27.18 -2.42 -0.47
CA LEU A 227 -25.92 -2.93 0.05
C LEU A 227 -24.86 -3.20 -1.04
N GLU A 228 -25.25 -3.32 -2.31
CA GLU A 228 -24.29 -3.50 -3.42
C GLU A 228 -23.47 -2.24 -3.71
N LYS A 229 -23.95 -1.08 -3.25
CA LYS A 229 -23.16 0.16 -3.21
C LYS A 229 -22.11 0.15 -2.10
N GLY A 230 -22.11 -0.84 -1.23
CA GLY A 230 -21.07 -1.02 -0.22
C GLY A 230 -19.73 -1.49 -0.81
N VAL A 231 -18.78 -1.77 0.09
CA VAL A 231 -17.49 -2.39 -0.21
C VAL A 231 -17.21 -3.52 0.78
N THR A 232 -16.41 -4.51 0.37
CA THR A 232 -16.00 -5.64 1.22
C THR A 232 -14.50 -5.56 1.54
N LEU A 233 -14.08 -6.23 2.61
CA LEU A 233 -12.66 -6.29 3.01
C LEU A 233 -11.86 -7.39 2.31
N LYS A 234 -12.52 -8.26 1.54
CA LYS A 234 -11.86 -9.37 0.81
C LYS A 234 -10.67 -8.89 -0.02
N ASN A 235 -10.84 -7.80 -0.75
CA ASN A 235 -9.76 -7.21 -1.55
C ASN A 235 -8.69 -6.57 -0.66
N CYS A 236 -9.03 -6.01 0.51
CA CYS A 236 -8.03 -5.42 1.39
C CYS A 236 -7.09 -6.49 1.99
N LEU A 237 -7.62 -7.71 2.21
CA LEU A 237 -6.89 -8.84 2.77
C LEU A 237 -6.01 -9.57 1.74
N TYR A 238 -6.59 -9.95 0.60
CA TYR A 238 -5.96 -10.88 -0.34
C TYR A 238 -5.45 -10.22 -1.62
N ARG A 239 -5.62 -8.91 -1.79
CA ARG A 239 -4.98 -8.20 -2.90
C ARG A 239 -3.47 -8.22 -2.65
N SER A 240 -2.80 -9.16 -3.30
CA SER A 240 -1.36 -9.21 -3.38
C SER A 240 -0.87 -7.97 -4.13
N ASN A 241 0.38 -7.55 -3.89
CA ASN A 241 1.08 -6.55 -4.70
C ASN A 241 1.36 -7.04 -6.15
N GLU A 242 0.61 -8.03 -6.63
CA GLU A 242 0.70 -8.76 -7.90
C GLU A 242 0.76 -7.87 -9.13
N ARG A 243 0.25 -6.63 -9.07
CA ARG A 243 0.47 -5.65 -10.15
C ARG A 243 1.96 -5.46 -10.45
N LYS A 244 2.84 -5.47 -9.44
CA LYS A 244 4.29 -5.40 -9.69
C LYS A 244 4.80 -6.64 -10.44
N LEU A 245 4.29 -7.84 -10.17
CA LEU A 245 4.75 -9.07 -10.83
C LEU A 245 4.21 -9.18 -12.27
N GLU A 246 2.95 -8.83 -12.49
CA GLU A 246 2.34 -8.80 -13.82
C GLU A 246 2.93 -7.69 -14.69
N ASP A 247 3.16 -6.49 -14.16
CA ASP A 247 3.83 -5.40 -14.88
C ASP A 247 5.30 -5.72 -15.15
N ILE A 248 6.02 -6.36 -14.22
CA ILE A 248 7.40 -6.84 -14.47
C ILE A 248 7.39 -7.90 -15.58
N ARG A 249 6.46 -8.87 -15.52
CA ARG A 249 6.34 -9.92 -16.54
C ARG A 249 5.93 -9.35 -17.89
N TYR A 250 4.98 -8.43 -17.93
CA TYR A 250 4.53 -7.73 -19.14
C TYR A 250 5.65 -6.87 -19.73
N ASN A 251 6.35 -6.08 -18.91
CA ASN A 251 7.49 -5.27 -19.36
C ASN A 251 8.68 -6.13 -19.82
N GLN A 252 8.90 -7.30 -19.22
CA GLN A 252 9.90 -8.27 -19.70
C GLN A 252 9.50 -8.90 -21.05
N LEU A 253 8.23 -9.26 -21.23
CA LEU A 253 7.72 -9.82 -22.50
C LEU A 253 7.66 -8.78 -23.63
N HIS A 254 7.40 -7.52 -23.32
CA HIS A 254 7.25 -6.43 -24.29
C HIS A 254 8.46 -5.49 -24.39
N HIS A 255 9.58 -5.82 -23.75
CA HIS A 255 10.79 -5.01 -23.83
C HIS A 255 11.24 -4.86 -25.30
N PRO A 256 11.62 -3.66 -25.77
CA PRO A 256 11.99 -3.43 -27.18
C PRO A 256 13.28 -4.16 -27.59
N LEU A 257 14.13 -4.53 -26.63
CA LEU A 257 15.43 -5.16 -26.86
C LEU A 257 15.38 -6.46 -27.70
N PRO A 258 14.57 -7.48 -27.40
CA PRO A 258 14.50 -8.68 -28.24
C PRO A 258 14.14 -8.39 -29.70
N ARG A 259 13.26 -7.41 -29.96
CA ARG A 259 12.91 -6.98 -31.34
C ARG A 259 14.09 -6.28 -32.02
N ILE A 260 14.80 -5.42 -31.30
CA ILE A 260 16.00 -4.72 -31.80
C ILE A 260 17.13 -5.72 -32.08
N VAL A 261 17.37 -6.68 -31.18
CA VAL A 261 18.40 -7.72 -31.35
C VAL A 261 18.10 -8.60 -32.55
N LEU A 262 16.83 -9.02 -32.73
CA LEU A 262 16.41 -9.75 -33.94
C LEU A 262 16.69 -8.95 -35.21
N GLY A 263 16.35 -7.65 -35.21
CA GLY A 263 16.64 -6.74 -36.32
C GLY A 263 18.14 -6.65 -36.64
N ILE A 264 18.98 -6.45 -35.62
CA ILE A 264 20.44 -6.38 -35.75
C ILE A 264 21.02 -7.71 -36.25
N SER A 265 20.54 -8.84 -35.72
CA SER A 265 20.98 -10.17 -36.17
C SER A 265 20.64 -10.41 -37.64
N ILE A 266 19.44 -10.03 -38.09
CA ILE A 266 19.05 -10.13 -39.51
C ILE A 266 19.95 -9.25 -40.37
N LEU A 267 20.22 -8.01 -39.93
CA LEU A 267 21.07 -7.06 -40.66
C LEU A 267 22.53 -7.54 -40.76
N MET A 268 23.05 -8.17 -39.69
CA MET A 268 24.37 -8.80 -39.68
C MET A 268 24.42 -10.01 -40.63
N VAL A 269 23.38 -10.85 -40.66
CA VAL A 269 23.29 -11.97 -41.60
C VAL A 269 23.25 -11.45 -43.05
N LEU A 270 22.44 -10.44 -43.34
CA LEU A 270 22.39 -9.80 -44.66
C LEU A 270 23.74 -9.17 -45.04
N TYR A 271 24.42 -8.51 -44.10
CA TYR A 271 25.75 -7.96 -44.32
C TYR A 271 26.78 -9.04 -44.64
N VAL A 272 26.79 -10.15 -43.90
CA VAL A 272 27.66 -11.30 -44.16
C VAL A 272 27.35 -11.91 -45.53
N LEU A 273 26.07 -12.13 -45.86
CA LEU A 273 25.65 -12.63 -47.17
C LEU A 273 26.08 -11.70 -48.31
N ALA A 274 25.92 -10.38 -48.14
CA ALA A 274 26.33 -9.39 -49.14
C ALA A 274 27.85 -9.33 -49.31
N LYS A 275 28.60 -9.32 -48.20
CA LYS A 275 30.07 -9.25 -48.17
C LYS A 275 30.72 -10.50 -48.79
N TYR A 276 30.15 -11.67 -48.53
CA TYR A 276 30.69 -12.95 -49.01
C TYR A 276 29.92 -13.55 -50.19
N ARG A 277 29.03 -12.77 -50.85
CA ARG A 277 28.17 -13.23 -51.96
C ARG A 277 28.94 -13.96 -53.06
N LYS A 278 30.13 -13.48 -53.43
CA LYS A 278 30.96 -14.06 -54.49
C LYS A 278 31.61 -15.38 -54.08
N LYS A 279 31.75 -15.65 -52.78
CA LYS A 279 32.31 -16.89 -52.25
C LYS A 279 31.22 -17.93 -51.94
N ILE A 280 30.04 -17.47 -51.52
CA ILE A 280 28.88 -18.33 -51.21
C ILE A 280 28.16 -18.79 -52.49
N PHE A 281 28.03 -17.92 -53.50
CA PHE A 281 27.28 -18.22 -54.73
C PHE A 281 28.16 -18.56 -55.95
N SER A 282 29.46 -18.88 -55.75
CA SER A 282 30.37 -19.27 -56.84
C SER A 282 30.61 -20.78 -56.87
N LYS A 283 29.70 -21.51 -57.54
CA LYS A 283 29.89 -22.67 -58.44
C LYS A 283 28.63 -23.55 -58.46
N SER A 284 27.85 -23.41 -59.53
CA SER A 284 27.21 -24.55 -60.20
C SER A 284 26.82 -24.09 -61.61
N SER A 285 27.77 -24.11 -62.55
CA SER A 285 27.40 -24.07 -63.97
C SER A 285 27.00 -25.49 -64.34
N SER A 286 25.70 -25.75 -64.44
CA SER A 286 25.17 -26.98 -65.04
C SER A 286 25.68 -27.09 -66.47
N LYS A 287 26.49 -28.14 -66.74
CA LYS A 287 26.92 -28.55 -68.08
C LYS A 287 25.67 -28.99 -68.85
N ILE A 288 25.17 -28.13 -69.74
CA ILE A 288 24.05 -28.47 -70.63
C ILE A 288 24.59 -29.48 -71.66
N ILE A 289 24.14 -30.73 -71.57
CA ILE A 289 24.41 -31.78 -72.56
C ILE A 289 23.25 -31.74 -73.55
N SER A 290 23.50 -31.28 -74.78
CA SER A 290 22.52 -31.40 -75.86
C SER A 290 22.52 -32.84 -76.36
N ILE A 291 21.43 -33.58 -76.14
CA ILE A 291 21.13 -34.83 -76.81
C ILE A 291 20.67 -34.48 -78.22
N ARG A 292 21.31 -35.04 -79.25
CA ARG A 292 20.82 -35.05 -80.62
C ARG A 292 20.28 -36.47 -80.85
N GLU A 293 19.00 -36.58 -81.20
CA GLU A 293 18.38 -37.82 -81.68
C GLU A 293 18.90 -38.13 -83.09
N ASP A 294 18.96 -39.42 -83.41
CA ASP A 294 19.57 -40.06 -84.59
C ASP A 294 19.10 -39.50 -85.95
#